data_AF-A0A2V6RSQ6-F1
#
_entry.id   AF-A0A2V6RSQ6-F1
#
_cell.length_a   1.000
_cell.length_b   1.000
_cell.length_c   1.000
_cell.angle_alpha   90.00
_cell.angle_beta   90.00
_cell.angle_gamma   90.00
#
_symmetry.space_group_name_H-M   'P 1'
#
loop_
_entity.id
_entity.type
_entity.pdbx_description
1 polymer ?
#
loop_
_entity_poly.entity_id
_entity_poly.type
_entity_poly.pdbx_seq_one_letter_code
_entity_poly.pdbx_strand_id
1 'polypeptide(L)'
;MPSYTIRSLFALLLCLVVAAPAAAQSTAPTGPMWTESPKAQIPADIARLNNHMNSVIEQLKPVLVQIRVRRAQEPPVEGETPSTPEERRISGSGFIIRKDGYIVTNAHVVTDAERIQVKLSDGRRLDGKVIGQ
;
A
#
# COMPACT_ATOMS: atom_id res chain seq x y z
N MET A 1 -11.04 85.69 -36.29
CA MET A 1 -12.07 86.01 -35.27
C MET A 1 -13.15 84.93 -35.36
N PRO A 2 -13.65 84.33 -34.26
CA PRO A 2 -13.25 84.40 -32.85
C PRO A 2 -12.56 83.07 -32.39
N SER A 3 -11.29 83.07 -31.95
CA SER A 3 -10.78 83.23 -30.57
C SER A 3 -11.24 82.15 -29.56
N TYR A 4 -10.41 81.13 -29.33
CA TYR A 4 -10.38 80.33 -28.09
C TYR A 4 -9.18 80.77 -27.25
N THR A 5 -9.45 81.30 -26.07
CA THR A 5 -8.46 81.70 -25.07
C THR A 5 -8.86 81.17 -23.71
N ILE A 6 -7.87 80.62 -22.99
CA ILE A 6 -7.70 80.67 -21.52
C ILE A 6 -8.57 79.65 -20.75
N ARG A 7 -8.00 78.51 -20.35
CA ARG A 7 -7.25 78.24 -19.08
C ARG A 7 -8.17 78.07 -17.87
N SER A 8 -7.70 77.24 -16.93
CA SER A 8 -8.29 76.89 -15.63
C SER A 8 -9.25 75.71 -15.76
N LEU A 9 -9.21 74.68 -14.91
CA LEU A 9 -8.62 74.55 -13.59
C LEU A 9 -8.73 73.06 -13.24
N PHE A 10 -7.72 72.51 -12.57
CA PHE A 10 -7.89 71.46 -11.56
C PHE A 10 -8.95 70.37 -11.82
N ALA A 11 -8.59 69.34 -12.57
CA ALA A 11 -9.22 68.03 -12.42
C ALA A 11 -8.12 66.97 -12.40
N LEU A 12 -7.46 66.93 -11.24
CA LEU A 12 -7.07 65.69 -10.60
C LEU A 12 -6.33 64.70 -11.51
N LEU A 13 -5.06 65.02 -11.75
CA LEU A 13 -3.90 64.15 -11.55
C LEU A 13 -4.25 62.74 -11.01
N LEU A 14 -4.84 61.90 -11.85
CA LEU A 14 -5.09 60.49 -11.60
C LEU A 14 -4.36 59.72 -12.69
N CYS A 15 -3.57 58.74 -12.27
CA CYS A 15 -2.80 57.82 -13.10
C CYS A 15 -1.42 58.31 -13.57
N LEU A 16 -0.63 58.94 -12.68
CA LEU A 16 0.82 58.89 -12.80
C LEU A 16 1.41 57.97 -11.72
N VAL A 17 1.71 56.74 -12.16
CA VAL A 17 2.83 55.90 -11.71
C VAL A 17 2.93 55.70 -10.20
N VAL A 18 2.11 54.79 -9.66
CA VAL A 18 2.62 53.88 -8.63
C VAL A 18 2.99 52.60 -9.36
N ALA A 19 4.28 52.48 -9.67
CA ALA A 19 4.88 51.22 -10.04
C ALA A 19 4.76 50.28 -8.83
N ALA A 20 3.67 49.51 -8.76
CA ALA A 20 3.63 48.32 -7.95
C ALA A 20 4.71 47.39 -8.51
N PRO A 21 5.60 46.80 -7.69
CA PRO A 21 6.44 45.73 -8.19
C PRO A 21 5.45 44.68 -8.67
N ALA A 22 5.63 44.22 -9.91
CA ALA A 22 5.10 42.95 -10.32
C ALA A 22 5.78 41.91 -9.42
N ALA A 23 5.27 41.75 -8.20
CA ALA A 23 5.47 40.54 -7.43
C ALA A 23 4.96 39.46 -8.35
N ALA A 24 5.89 38.72 -8.94
CA ALA A 24 5.61 37.50 -9.66
C ALA A 24 4.84 36.60 -8.69
N GLN A 25 3.52 36.71 -8.72
CA GLN A 25 2.64 35.79 -8.02
C GLN A 25 2.80 34.48 -8.77
N SER A 26 3.64 33.62 -8.22
CA SER A 26 3.70 32.22 -8.59
C SER A 26 2.29 31.66 -8.36
N THR A 27 1.51 31.63 -9.43
CA THR A 27 0.21 30.99 -9.43
C THR A 27 0.49 29.49 -9.43
N ALA A 28 0.53 28.91 -8.23
CA ALA A 28 0.51 27.46 -8.12
C ALA A 28 -0.73 26.97 -8.89
N PRO A 29 -0.60 25.95 -9.76
CA PRO A 29 -1.72 25.48 -10.56
C PRO A 29 -2.87 25.06 -9.64
N THR A 30 -4.02 25.74 -9.73
CA THR A 30 -5.23 25.48 -8.94
C THR A 30 -5.96 24.20 -9.35
N GLY A 31 -5.34 23.35 -10.17
CA GLY A 31 -5.86 22.05 -10.58
C GLY A 31 -5.32 20.92 -9.70
N PRO A 32 -5.93 19.72 -9.77
CA PRO A 32 -5.31 18.53 -9.17
C PRO A 32 -3.88 18.38 -9.72
N MET A 33 -2.92 18.13 -8.83
CA MET A 33 -1.52 17.85 -9.23
C MET A 33 -1.36 16.52 -9.98
N TRP A 34 -2.44 15.76 -10.12
CA TRP A 34 -2.50 14.54 -10.90
C TRP A 34 -3.38 14.77 -12.12
N THR A 35 -2.93 14.25 -13.27
CA THR A 35 -3.76 14.14 -14.47
C THR A 35 -4.34 12.74 -14.49
N GLU A 36 -5.66 12.63 -14.54
CA GLU A 36 -6.30 11.33 -14.72
C GLU A 36 -6.00 10.82 -16.14
N SER A 37 -5.41 9.62 -16.21
CA SER A 37 -5.13 9.01 -17.50
C SER A 37 -6.45 8.62 -18.18
N PRO A 38 -6.55 8.75 -19.52
CA PRO A 38 -7.68 8.19 -20.25
C PRO A 38 -7.86 6.73 -19.86
N LYS A 39 -9.11 6.32 -19.61
CA LYS A 39 -9.45 4.93 -19.27
C LYS A 39 -9.03 4.03 -20.43
N ALA A 40 -7.86 3.42 -20.32
CA ALA A 40 -7.32 2.57 -21.37
C ALA A 40 -8.23 1.34 -21.58
N GLN A 41 -8.59 1.07 -22.83
CA GLN A 41 -9.15 -0.24 -23.19
C GLN A 41 -8.06 -1.29 -22.96
N ILE A 42 -8.39 -2.34 -22.21
CA ILE A 42 -7.49 -3.48 -22.00
C ILE A 42 -7.23 -4.13 -23.35
N PRO A 43 -5.98 -4.16 -23.86
CA PRO A 43 -5.66 -4.86 -25.09
C PRO A 43 -6.03 -6.35 -24.99
N ALA A 44 -6.44 -6.96 -26.09
CA ALA A 44 -6.89 -8.36 -26.10
C ALA A 44 -5.84 -9.33 -25.49
N ASP A 45 -4.54 -9.02 -25.66
CA ASP A 45 -3.45 -9.81 -25.10
C ASP A 45 -3.40 -9.77 -23.57
N ILE A 46 -3.69 -8.62 -22.96
CA ILE A 46 -3.77 -8.48 -21.50
C ILE A 46 -5.00 -9.22 -20.96
N ALA A 47 -6.13 -9.16 -21.69
CA ALA A 47 -7.32 -9.94 -21.33
C ALA A 47 -7.05 -11.45 -21.39
N ARG A 48 -6.33 -11.91 -22.43
CA ARG A 48 -5.88 -13.31 -22.56
C ARG A 48 -4.97 -13.70 -21.40
N LEU A 49 -3.99 -12.87 -21.04
CA LEU A 49 -3.08 -13.13 -19.92
C LEU A 49 -3.83 -13.26 -18.59
N ASN A 50 -4.75 -12.33 -18.30
CA ASN A 50 -5.55 -12.35 -17.08
C ASN A 50 -6.34 -13.66 -16.94
N ASN A 51 -6.95 -14.14 -18.02
CA ASN A 51 -7.69 -15.40 -18.01
C ASN A 51 -6.78 -16.60 -17.74
N HIS A 52 -5.56 -16.62 -18.28
CA HIS A 52 -4.59 -17.68 -17.99
C HIS A 52 -4.13 -17.64 -16.52
N MET A 53 -3.85 -16.45 -15.98
CA MET A 53 -3.47 -16.30 -14.57
C MET A 53 -4.58 -16.79 -13.64
N ASN A 54 -5.84 -16.48 -13.94
CA ASN A 54 -6.98 -17.00 -13.18
C ASN A 54 -7.01 -18.53 -13.17
N SER A 55 -6.76 -19.18 -14.31
CA SER A 55 -6.74 -20.65 -14.38
C SER A 55 -5.65 -21.28 -13.51
N VAL A 56 -4.45 -20.68 -13.48
CA VAL A 56 -3.33 -21.15 -12.65
C VAL A 56 -3.66 -20.97 -11.17
N ILE A 57 -4.27 -19.84 -10.79
CA ILE A 57 -4.68 -19.59 -9.40
C ILE A 57 -5.69 -20.64 -8.95
N GLU A 58 -6.73 -20.93 -9.75
CA GLU A 58 -7.72 -21.95 -9.39
C GLU A 58 -7.09 -23.34 -9.22
N GLN A 59 -6.11 -23.69 -10.04
CA GLN A 59 -5.38 -24.96 -9.92
C GLN A 59 -4.47 -25.02 -8.70
N LEU A 60 -3.85 -23.91 -8.30
CA LEU A 60 -2.92 -23.86 -7.17
C LEU A 60 -3.60 -23.68 -5.80
N LYS A 61 -4.80 -23.09 -5.77
CA LYS A 61 -5.58 -22.87 -4.53
C LYS A 61 -5.59 -24.07 -3.57
N PRO A 62 -5.90 -25.31 -3.98
CA PRO A 62 -5.96 -26.43 -3.04
C PRO A 62 -4.60 -26.84 -2.47
N VAL A 63 -3.49 -26.45 -3.12
CA VAL A 63 -2.11 -26.82 -2.74
C VAL A 63 -1.52 -25.80 -1.76
N LEU A 64 -1.92 -24.54 -1.86
CA LEU A 64 -1.40 -23.43 -1.07
C LEU A 64 -2.03 -23.39 0.33
N VAL A 65 -1.20 -23.19 1.34
CA VAL A 65 -1.63 -23.03 2.73
C VAL A 65 -0.99 -21.80 3.37
N GLN A 66 -1.70 -21.20 4.33
CA GLN A 66 -1.13 -20.22 5.24
C GLN A 66 -0.67 -20.94 6.51
N ILE A 67 0.54 -20.64 6.97
CA ILE A 67 1.11 -21.18 8.20
C ILE A 67 1.18 -20.05 9.22
N ARG A 68 0.67 -20.29 10.43
CA ARG A 68 0.76 -19.36 11.56
C ARG A 68 1.47 -20.06 12.69
N VAL A 69 2.47 -19.39 13.24
CA VAL A 69 3.29 -19.90 14.33
C VAL A 69 3.18 -18.95 15.51
N ARG A 70 2.98 -19.53 16.70
CA ARG A 70 3.10 -18.85 17.98
C ARG A 70 4.36 -19.38 18.66
N ARG A 71 5.13 -18.48 19.25
CA ARG A 71 6.33 -18.79 20.02
C ARG A 71 6.10 -18.40 21.46
N ALA A 72 6.57 -19.25 22.37
CA ALA A 72 6.57 -18.96 23.79
C ALA A 72 7.35 -17.67 24.04
N GLN A 73 6.80 -16.81 24.89
CA GLN A 73 7.54 -15.66 25.39
C GLN A 73 8.62 -16.18 26.34
N GLU A 74 9.85 -15.75 26.13
CA GLU A 74 10.90 -15.91 27.14
C GLU A 74 10.50 -15.11 28.39
N PRO A 75 10.68 -15.67 29.60
CA PRO A 75 10.31 -14.99 30.83
C PRO A 75 10.97 -13.61 30.89
N PRO A 76 10.25 -12.56 31.34
CA PRO A 76 10.84 -11.23 31.49
C PRO A 76 12.11 -11.30 32.34
N VAL A 77 13.16 -10.60 31.93
CA VAL A 77 14.40 -10.50 32.70
C VAL A 77 14.11 -9.72 33.98
N GLU A 78 14.59 -10.20 35.13
CA GLU A 78 14.41 -9.53 36.42
C GLU A 78 14.92 -8.08 36.35
N GLY A 79 14.03 -7.12 36.57
CA GLY A 79 14.33 -5.68 36.58
C GLY A 79 13.79 -4.87 35.39
N GLU A 80 13.23 -5.52 34.37
CA GLU A 80 12.52 -4.82 33.28
C GLU A 80 11.05 -4.58 33.65
N THR A 81 10.53 -3.40 33.33
CA THR A 81 9.10 -3.11 33.45
C THR A 81 8.30 -4.07 32.56
N PRO A 82 7.15 -4.60 33.01
CA PRO A 82 6.36 -5.52 32.20
C PRO A 82 5.83 -4.76 30.98
N SER A 83 6.52 -4.89 29.86
CA SER A 83 5.95 -4.63 28.54
C SER A 83 4.82 -5.63 28.35
N THR A 84 3.70 -5.17 27.80
CA THR A 84 2.52 -6.00 27.59
C THR A 84 2.94 -7.26 26.83
N PRO A 85 2.57 -8.48 27.29
CA PRO A 85 2.96 -9.73 26.64
C PRO A 85 2.53 -9.75 25.17
N GLU A 86 3.41 -9.34 24.25
CA GLU A 86 3.16 -9.44 22.83
C GLU A 86 3.61 -10.82 22.39
N GLU A 87 2.66 -11.75 22.34
CA GLU A 87 2.85 -13.08 21.77
C GLU A 87 3.46 -12.93 20.36
N ARG A 88 4.72 -13.34 20.19
CA ARG A 88 5.37 -13.25 18.87
C ARG A 88 4.69 -14.22 17.92
N ARG A 89 3.97 -13.66 16.96
CA ARG A 89 3.28 -14.40 15.90
C ARG A 89 4.07 -14.28 14.61
N ILE A 90 4.41 -15.42 14.03
CA ILE A 90 5.01 -15.52 12.70
C ILE A 90 3.93 -16.03 11.75
N SER A 91 3.84 -15.42 10.56
CA SER A 91 3.00 -15.93 9.47
C SER A 91 3.88 -16.23 8.28
N GLY A 92 3.60 -17.36 7.63
CA GLY A 92 4.23 -17.78 6.39
C GLY A 92 3.25 -18.49 5.48
N SER A 93 3.76 -19.02 4.38
CA SER A 93 3.04 -19.86 3.44
C SER A 93 3.71 -21.22 3.32
N GLY A 94 2.98 -22.19 2.80
CA GLY A 94 3.51 -23.50 2.46
C GLY A 94 2.73 -24.17 1.34
N PHE A 95 3.23 -25.34 0.96
CA PHE A 95 2.66 -26.16 -0.11
C PHE A 95 2.41 -27.58 0.39
N ILE A 96 1.22 -28.11 0.10
CA ILE A 96 0.90 -29.51 0.34
C ILE A 96 1.60 -30.35 -0.74
N ILE A 97 2.55 -31.18 -0.34
CA ILE A 97 3.31 -32.05 -1.25
C ILE A 97 2.77 -33.48 -1.30
N ARG A 98 1.88 -33.85 -0.37
CA ARG A 98 1.33 -35.20 -0.26
C ARG A 98 -0.09 -35.18 0.30
N LYS A 99 -0.93 -36.09 -0.19
CA LYS A 99 -2.37 -36.17 0.12
C LYS A 99 -2.67 -36.47 1.59
N ASP A 100 -1.71 -37.02 2.32
CA ASP A 100 -1.80 -37.31 3.75
C ASP A 100 -1.39 -36.12 4.64
N GLY A 101 -1.18 -34.93 4.06
CA GLY A 101 -1.03 -33.68 4.82
C GLY A 101 0.41 -33.21 5.03
N TYR A 102 1.38 -33.72 4.27
CA TYR A 102 2.76 -33.23 4.34
C TYR A 102 2.87 -31.87 3.66
N ILE A 103 3.46 -30.91 4.38
CA ILE A 103 3.59 -29.52 3.96
C ILE A 103 5.06 -29.12 4.00
N VAL A 104 5.52 -28.42 2.96
CA VAL A 104 6.83 -27.78 2.92
C VAL A 104 6.67 -26.28 3.12
N THR A 105 7.56 -25.70 3.92
CA THR A 105 7.69 -24.27 4.20
C THR A 105 9.16 -23.92 4.38
N ASN A 106 9.47 -22.63 4.39
CA ASN A 106 10.80 -22.17 4.78
C ASN A 106 11.07 -22.51 6.26
N ALA A 107 12.31 -22.91 6.57
CA ALA A 107 12.72 -23.31 7.92
C ALA A 107 12.42 -22.21 8.96
N HIS A 108 12.76 -20.95 8.67
CA HIS A 108 12.57 -19.82 9.58
C HIS A 108 11.10 -19.58 9.99
N VAL A 109 10.13 -20.10 9.24
CA VAL A 109 8.71 -19.98 9.58
C VAL A 109 8.38 -20.84 10.80
N VAL A 110 9.03 -22.01 10.94
CA VAL A 110 8.72 -23.04 11.93
C VAL A 110 9.81 -23.21 13.00
N THR A 111 10.93 -22.48 12.90
CA THR A 111 11.99 -22.46 13.92
C THR A 111 11.43 -21.98 15.26
N ASP A 112 11.72 -22.72 16.34
CA ASP A 112 11.26 -22.45 17.71
C ASP A 112 9.74 -22.25 17.81
N ALA A 113 8.98 -22.97 16.99
CA ALA A 113 7.52 -22.93 17.02
C ALA A 113 7.00 -23.68 18.26
N GLU A 114 6.26 -22.98 19.13
CA GLU A 114 5.52 -23.62 20.22
C GLU A 114 4.22 -24.22 19.69
N ARG A 115 3.50 -23.45 18.85
CA ARG A 115 2.28 -23.91 18.20
C ARG A 115 2.26 -23.53 16.73
N ILE A 116 1.92 -24.49 15.88
CA ILE A 116 1.75 -24.31 14.43
C ILE A 116 0.28 -24.52 14.09
N GLN A 117 -0.31 -23.56 13.39
CA GLN A 117 -1.64 -23.66 12.81
C GLN A 117 -1.56 -23.47 11.30
N VAL A 118 -2.09 -24.42 10.56
CA VAL A 118 -2.21 -24.39 9.11
C VAL A 118 -3.63 -23.97 8.75
N LYS A 119 -3.79 -22.94 7.93
CA LYS A 119 -5.07 -22.55 7.34
C LYS A 119 -5.08 -22.96 5.87
N LEU A 120 -6.04 -23.80 5.52
CA LEU A 120 -6.28 -24.26 4.15
C LEU A 120 -7.07 -23.21 3.34
N SER A 121 -7.05 -23.34 2.02
CA SER A 121 -7.78 -22.45 1.12
C SER A 121 -9.31 -22.55 1.24
N ASP A 122 -9.82 -23.70 1.71
CA ASP A 122 -11.24 -23.90 2.06
C ASP A 122 -11.65 -23.23 3.39
N GLY A 123 -10.70 -22.60 4.08
CA GLY A 123 -10.93 -21.88 5.35
C GLY A 123 -10.72 -22.72 6.60
N ARG A 124 -10.57 -24.05 6.50
CA ARG A 124 -10.29 -24.92 7.65
C ARG A 124 -8.94 -24.57 8.28
N ARG A 125 -8.84 -24.80 9.59
CA ARG A 125 -7.63 -24.60 10.39
C ARG A 125 -7.28 -25.91 11.09
N LEU A 126 -6.03 -26.33 10.97
CA LEU A 126 -5.51 -27.58 11.50
C LEU A 126 -4.24 -27.29 12.29
N ASP A 127 -4.00 -28.04 13.37
CA ASP A 127 -2.72 -27.99 14.06
C ASP A 127 -1.65 -28.76 13.26
N GLY A 128 -0.44 -28.23 13.22
CA GLY A 128 0.70 -28.81 12.52
C GLY A 128 1.79 -29.27 13.47
N LYS A 129 2.59 -30.23 13.02
CA LYS A 129 3.80 -30.68 13.74
C LYS A 129 4.97 -30.71 12.76
N VAL A 130 6.12 -30.20 13.20
CA VAL A 130 7.38 -30.33 12.45
C VAL A 130 7.85 -31.78 12.55
N ILE A 131 8.11 -32.39 11.40
CA ILE A 131 8.58 -33.78 11.28
C ILE A 131 10.01 -33.89 10.71
N GLY A 132 10.58 -32.77 10.24
CA GLY A 132 11.94 -32.64 9.71
C GLY A 132 12.26 -31.17 9.37
N GLN A 133 13.55 -30.82 9.30
CA GLN A 133 14.05 -29.48 8.93
C GLN A 133 15.22 -29.62 7.96
#